data_AF-A0A9N8WNM1-F1
#
_entry.id   AF-A0A9N8WNM1-F1
#
_cell.length_a   1.000
_cell.length_b   1.000
_cell.length_c   1.000
_cell.angle_alpha   90.00
_cell.angle_beta   90.00
_cell.angle_gamma   90.00
#
_symmetry.space_group_name_H-M   'P 1'
#
loop_
_entity.id
_entity.type
_entity.pdbx_description
1 polymer ?
#
loop_
_entity_poly.entity_id
_entity_poly.type
_entity_poly.pdbx_seq_one_letter_code
_entity_poly.pdbx_strand_id
1 'polypeptide(L)'
;MDEEKPLSSDQIKDNVDILKRKLRKDTSPLYQCLYSAINEALVRKLTWKNPLASQVISNRSELIQKLPVHLQKAFMKLAQLMKPTLMPKVKDMCREFITNTSSHNCDKRLPGRLIHDGTWKAPLALNIFQTEKKLVLEDFN
;
A
#
# COMPACT_ATOMS: atom_id res chain seq x y z
N MET A 1 8.39 5.54 18.91
CA MET A 1 7.86 5.29 17.56
C MET A 1 6.43 5.78 17.56
N ASP A 2 6.09 6.67 16.63
CA ASP A 2 4.70 7.11 16.47
C ASP A 2 3.92 5.99 15.77
N GLU A 3 2.95 5.39 16.46
CA GLU A 3 1.99 4.50 15.82
C GLU A 3 1.18 5.30 14.79
N GLU A 4 1.13 4.84 13.54
CA GLU A 4 0.26 5.46 12.53
C GLU A 4 -1.19 5.41 13.00
N LYS A 5 -1.73 6.59 13.34
CA LYS A 5 -3.11 6.71 13.77
C LYS A 5 -4.04 6.49 12.57
N PRO A 6 -5.04 5.59 12.67
CA PRO A 6 -6.00 5.38 11.60
C PRO A 6 -6.83 6.63 11.33
N LEU A 7 -7.27 6.80 10.08
CA LEU A 7 -8.11 7.92 9.67
C LEU A 7 -9.41 7.96 10.50
N SER A 8 -9.74 9.14 11.04
CA SER A 8 -11.02 9.38 11.70
C SER A 8 -12.17 9.42 10.70
N SER A 9 -13.40 9.25 11.17
CA SER A 9 -14.59 9.35 10.30
C SER A 9 -14.67 10.70 9.56
N ASP A 10 -14.29 11.79 10.22
CA ASP A 10 -14.31 13.12 9.60
C ASP A 10 -13.24 13.23 8.50
N GLN A 11 -12.03 12.71 8.75
CA GLN A 11 -10.98 12.66 7.73
C GLN A 11 -11.39 11.81 6.52
N ILE A 12 -12.06 10.68 6.74
CA ILE A 12 -12.59 9.83 5.68
C ILE A 12 -13.63 10.59 4.85
N LYS A 13 -14.55 11.30 5.51
CA LYS A 13 -15.56 12.12 4.84
C LYS A 13 -14.92 13.21 3.99
N ASP A 14 -13.96 13.95 4.57
CA ASP A 14 -13.25 15.02 3.87
C ASP A 14 -12.49 14.49 2.65
N ASN A 15 -11.84 13.34 2.79
CA ASN A 15 -11.14 12.67 1.69
C ASN A 15 -12.10 12.31 0.54
N VAL A 16 -13.25 11.73 0.86
CA VAL A 16 -14.27 11.40 -0.15
C VAL A 16 -14.78 12.68 -0.84
N ASP A 17 -15.01 13.76 -0.10
CA ASP A 17 -15.47 15.02 -0.67
C ASP A 17 -14.41 15.67 -1.56
N ILE A 18 -13.14 15.61 -1.19
CA ILE A 18 -12.02 16.04 -2.03
C ILE A 18 -12.00 15.24 -3.34
N LEU A 19 -12.15 13.92 -3.26
CA LEU A 19 -12.17 13.06 -4.44
C LEU A 19 -13.36 13.39 -5.36
N LYS A 20 -14.56 13.60 -4.80
CA LYS A 20 -15.75 14.04 -5.55
C LYS A 20 -15.50 15.35 -6.28
N ARG A 21 -14.88 16.34 -5.60
CA ARG A 21 -14.51 17.63 -6.22
C ARG A 21 -13.50 17.46 -7.36
N LYS A 22 -12.53 16.55 -7.23
CA LYS A 22 -11.56 16.24 -8.29
C LYS A 22 -12.25 15.64 -9.51
N LEU A 23 -13.15 14.68 -9.31
CA LEU A 23 -13.86 14.01 -10.40
C LEU A 23 -14.82 14.93 -11.15
N ARG A 24 -15.45 15.88 -10.45
CA ARG A 24 -16.39 16.85 -11.05
C ARG A 24 -15.75 17.79 -12.09
N LYS A 25 -14.41 17.91 -12.09
CA LYS A 25 -13.69 18.78 -13.04
C LYS A 25 -13.72 18.26 -14.48
N ASP A 26 -13.93 16.96 -14.67
CA ASP A 26 -13.94 16.32 -15.98
C ASP A 26 -15.36 15.83 -16.30
N THR A 27 -15.88 16.22 -17.46
CA THR A 27 -17.24 15.90 -17.91
C THR A 27 -17.30 14.63 -18.76
N SER A 28 -16.17 13.95 -18.99
CA SER A 28 -16.15 12.72 -19.75
C SER A 28 -16.96 11.61 -19.07
N PRO A 29 -17.53 10.67 -19.85
CA PRO A 29 -18.45 9.66 -19.33
C PRO A 29 -17.88 8.84 -18.17
N LEU A 30 -16.57 8.56 -18.18
CA LEU A 30 -15.90 7.83 -17.10
C LEU A 30 -15.97 8.60 -15.79
N TYR A 31 -15.61 9.88 -15.78
CA TYR A 31 -15.56 10.68 -14.56
C TYR A 31 -16.95 10.95 -13.99
N GLN A 32 -17.95 11.15 -14.86
CA GLN A 32 -19.35 11.28 -14.45
C GLN A 32 -19.87 9.99 -13.80
N CYS A 33 -19.60 8.82 -14.39
CA CYS A 33 -20.01 7.55 -13.80
C CYS A 33 -19.30 7.27 -12.45
N LEU A 34 -17.99 7.56 -12.37
CA LEU A 34 -17.25 7.44 -11.11
C LEU A 34 -17.81 8.36 -10.03
N TYR A 35 -18.13 9.61 -10.39
CA TYR A 35 -18.73 10.56 -9.46
C TYR A 35 -20.07 10.06 -8.90
N SER A 36 -20.97 9.59 -9.78
CA SER A 36 -22.26 9.02 -9.37
C SER A 36 -22.08 7.79 -8.46
N ALA A 37 -21.18 6.87 -8.82
CA ALA A 37 -20.94 5.67 -8.02
C ALA A 37 -20.34 5.97 -6.64
N ILE A 38 -19.50 7.01 -6.51
CA ILE A 38 -18.98 7.45 -5.21
C ILE A 38 -20.06 8.15 -4.38
N ASN A 39 -21.02 8.83 -5.01
CA ASN A 39 -22.16 9.42 -4.30
C ASN A 39 -23.10 8.36 -3.71
N GLU A 40 -23.25 7.22 -4.38
CA GLU A 40 -24.03 6.09 -3.87
C GLU A 40 -23.29 5.32 -2.75
N ALA A 41 -21.96 5.40 -2.69
CA ALA A 41 -21.18 4.75 -1.65
C ALA A 41 -21.48 5.35 -0.27
N LEU A 42 -21.92 4.52 0.67
CA LEU A 42 -22.24 4.97 2.02
C LEU A 42 -20.95 5.27 2.79
N VAL A 43 -20.54 6.55 2.83
CA VAL A 43 -19.32 7.02 3.50
C VAL A 43 -19.21 6.50 4.94
N ARG A 44 -20.35 6.35 5.65
CA ARG A 44 -20.39 5.83 7.04
C ARG A 44 -19.97 4.36 7.16
N LYS A 45 -19.95 3.58 6.08
CA LYS A 45 -19.47 2.19 6.04
C LYS A 45 -17.99 2.09 5.68
N LEU A 46 -17.35 3.19 5.27
CA LEU A 46 -15.93 3.20 4.96
C LEU A 46 -15.11 3.18 6.25
N THR A 47 -14.10 2.33 6.25
CA THR A 47 -13.03 2.29 7.25
C THR A 47 -11.73 2.74 6.60
N TRP A 48 -10.72 3.09 7.40
CA TRP A 48 -9.39 3.49 6.89
C TRP A 48 -8.74 2.40 6.01
N LYS A 49 -9.17 1.14 6.12
CA LYS A 49 -8.70 0.02 5.28
C LYS A 49 -9.24 0.08 3.85
N ASN A 50 -10.33 0.81 3.61
CA ASN A 50 -10.89 0.95 2.27
C ASN A 50 -10.05 1.98 1.48
N PRO A 51 -9.54 1.64 0.28
CA PRO A 51 -8.72 2.59 -0.51
C PRO A 51 -9.43 3.93 -0.77
N LEU A 52 -10.76 3.89 -0.92
CA LEU A 52 -11.58 5.08 -1.13
C LEU A 52 -11.50 6.08 0.03
N ALA A 53 -11.30 5.59 1.26
CA ALA A 53 -11.12 6.42 2.46
C ALA A 53 -9.85 7.28 2.39
N SER A 54 -8.87 6.87 1.59
CA SER A 54 -7.60 7.57 1.34
C SER A 54 -7.56 8.24 -0.03
N GLN A 55 -8.73 8.55 -0.61
CA GLN A 55 -8.87 9.16 -1.94
C GLN A 55 -8.40 8.28 -3.12
N VAL A 56 -8.22 6.97 -2.91
CA VAL A 56 -7.73 6.04 -3.94
C VAL A 56 -8.89 5.22 -4.53
N ILE A 57 -9.05 5.29 -5.85
CA ILE A 57 -9.97 4.41 -6.59
C ILE A 57 -9.21 3.16 -7.03
N SER A 58 -9.49 2.04 -6.39
CA SER A 58 -8.87 0.75 -6.73
C SER A 58 -9.56 0.13 -7.96
N ASN A 59 -8.76 -0.39 -8.90
CA ASN A 59 -9.27 -1.18 -10.03
C ASN A 59 -9.98 -2.48 -9.62
N ARG A 60 -9.78 -2.94 -8.38
CA ARG A 60 -10.45 -4.12 -7.80
C ARG A 60 -11.71 -3.77 -7.01
N SER A 61 -12.01 -2.49 -6.82
CA SER A 61 -13.19 -2.07 -6.05
C SER A 61 -14.48 -2.44 -6.76
N GLU A 62 -15.53 -2.72 -5.98
CA GLU A 62 -16.90 -2.92 -6.51
C GLU A 62 -17.36 -1.75 -7.37
N LEU A 63 -16.89 -0.54 -7.05
CA LEU A 63 -17.20 0.67 -7.78
C LEU A 63 -16.77 0.57 -9.25
N ILE A 64 -15.57 0.05 -9.51
CA ILE A 64 -15.07 -0.16 -10.87
C ILE A 64 -15.77 -1.35 -11.53
N GLN A 65 -16.03 -2.42 -10.78
CA GLN A 65 -16.69 -3.62 -11.30
C GLN A 65 -18.13 -3.37 -11.78
N LYS A 66 -18.83 -2.39 -11.19
CA LYS A 66 -20.19 -1.98 -11.58
C LYS A 66 -20.25 -1.03 -12.78
N LEU A 67 -19.11 -0.51 -13.25
CA LEU A 67 -19.09 0.35 -14.43
C LEU A 67 -19.40 -0.43 -15.72
N PRO A 68 -20.00 0.22 -16.73
CA PRO A 68 -20.08 -0.32 -18.08
C PRO A 68 -18.72 -0.80 -18.60
N VAL A 69 -18.69 -1.92 -19.32
CA VAL A 69 -17.46 -2.60 -19.77
C VAL A 69 -16.48 -1.67 -20.49
N HIS A 70 -16.99 -0.77 -21.35
CA HIS A 70 -16.14 0.17 -22.08
C HIS A 70 -15.47 1.21 -21.16
N LEU A 71 -16.16 1.65 -20.09
CA LEU A 71 -15.60 2.57 -19.09
C LEU A 71 -14.63 1.86 -18.16
N GLN A 72 -14.88 0.60 -17.82
CA GLN A 72 -13.90 -0.24 -17.14
C GLN A 72 -12.59 -0.33 -17.93
N LYS A 73 -12.67 -0.61 -19.23
CA LYS A 73 -11.49 -0.64 -20.11
C LYS A 73 -10.77 0.71 -20.17
N ALA A 74 -11.52 1.82 -20.25
CA ALA A 74 -10.97 3.16 -20.23
C ALA A 74 -10.23 3.45 -18.91
N PHE A 75 -10.83 3.10 -17.77
CA PHE A 75 -10.20 3.22 -16.45
C PHE A 75 -8.91 2.39 -16.36
N MET A 76 -8.95 1.14 -16.82
CA MET A 76 -7.77 0.26 -16.80
C MET A 76 -6.64 0.79 -17.69
N LYS A 77 -6.96 1.39 -18.83
CA LYS A 77 -5.96 2.05 -19.69
C LYS A 77 -5.27 3.20 -18.94
N LEU A 78 -6.02 4.04 -18.22
CA LEU A 78 -5.44 5.10 -17.39
C LEU A 78 -4.57 4.53 -16.27
N ALA A 79 -5.04 3.50 -15.56
CA ALA A 79 -4.29 2.86 -14.49
C ALA A 79 -2.96 2.26 -14.99
N GLN A 80 -2.94 1.70 -16.21
CA GLN A 80 -1.71 1.20 -16.83
C GLN A 80 -0.73 2.32 -17.17
N LEU A 81 -1.22 3.46 -17.65
CA LEU A 81 -0.39 4.64 -17.96
C LEU A 81 0.20 5.28 -16.70
N MET A 82 -0.47 5.15 -15.55
CA MET A 82 0.01 5.64 -14.25
C MET A 82 0.97 4.67 -13.55
N LYS A 83 1.22 3.48 -14.12
CA LYS A 83 2.15 2.52 -13.54
C LYS A 83 3.58 3.09 -13.63
N PRO A 84 4.27 3.31 -12.50
CA PRO A 84 5.62 3.84 -12.55
C PRO A 84 6.55 2.86 -13.26
N THR A 85 7.43 3.39 -14.10
CA THR A 85 8.51 2.61 -14.71
C THR A 85 9.46 2.16 -13.61
N LEU A 86 9.49 0.85 -13.36
CA LEU A 86 10.36 0.30 -12.33
C LEU A 86 11.83 0.41 -12.76
N MET A 87 12.61 1.19 -12.01
CA MET A 87 14.02 1.42 -12.27
C MET A 87 14.80 0.09 -12.26
N PRO A 88 15.73 -0.14 -13.20
CA PRO A 88 16.55 -1.34 -13.23
C PRO A 88 17.23 -1.63 -11.89
N LYS A 89 17.80 -0.60 -11.23
CA LYS A 89 18.44 -0.71 -9.91
C LYS A 89 17.53 -1.30 -8.83
N VAL A 90 16.24 -0.91 -8.81
CA VAL A 90 15.28 -1.47 -7.85
C VAL A 90 15.02 -2.94 -8.16
N LYS A 91 14.92 -3.31 -9.45
CA LYS A 91 14.80 -4.72 -9.85
C LYS A 91 16.03 -5.53 -9.47
N ASP A 92 17.22 -4.99 -9.66
CA ASP A 92 18.48 -5.64 -9.31
C ASP A 92 18.56 -5.87 -7.81
N MET A 93 18.27 -4.84 -7.00
CA MET A 93 18.23 -4.95 -5.55
C MET A 93 17.22 -5.98 -5.05
N CYS A 94 16.01 -6.01 -5.62
CA CYS A 94 15.01 -7.03 -5.29
C CYS A 94 15.47 -8.44 -5.70
N ARG A 95 16.11 -8.59 -6.86
CA ARG A 95 16.64 -9.88 -7.32
C ARG A 95 17.80 -10.36 -6.45
N GLU A 96 18.70 -9.47 -6.07
CA GLU A 96 19.79 -9.75 -5.16
C GLU A 96 19.26 -10.21 -3.80
N PHE A 97 18.27 -9.49 -3.25
CA PHE A 97 17.60 -9.89 -2.01
C PHE A 97 16.98 -11.29 -2.11
N ILE A 98 16.19 -11.56 -3.15
CA ILE A 98 15.56 -12.86 -3.34
C ILE A 98 16.63 -13.95 -3.51
N THR A 99 17.65 -13.72 -4.34
CA THR A 99 18.73 -14.68 -4.56
C THR A 99 19.45 -14.99 -3.25
N ASN A 100 19.89 -13.97 -2.51
CA ASN A 100 20.62 -14.12 -1.25
C ASN A 100 19.80 -14.81 -0.15
N THR A 101 18.46 -14.66 -0.18
CA THR A 101 17.56 -15.33 0.77
C THR A 101 17.15 -16.74 0.31
N SER A 102 17.29 -17.05 -0.98
CA SER A 102 16.88 -18.34 -1.56
C SER A 102 18.03 -19.34 -1.75
N SER A 103 19.27 -18.87 -1.94
CA SER A 103 20.40 -19.70 -2.38
C SER A 103 21.29 -20.26 -1.27
N HIS A 104 21.09 -19.87 -0.01
CA HIS A 104 21.81 -20.44 1.12
C HIS A 104 20.84 -21.06 2.10
N ASN A 105 20.83 -22.40 2.13
CA ASN A 105 20.44 -23.23 3.27
C ASN A 105 19.51 -22.53 4.27
N CYS A 106 18.20 -22.61 4.00
CA CYS A 106 17.18 -22.41 5.04
C CYS A 106 17.29 -23.48 6.17
N ASP A 107 18.30 -24.36 6.12
CA ASP A 107 18.72 -25.23 7.23
C ASP A 107 19.40 -24.47 8.38
N LYS A 108 19.87 -23.24 8.15
CA LYS A 108 20.07 -22.31 9.27
C LYS A 108 18.70 -21.78 9.64
N ARG A 109 17.98 -22.53 10.50
CA ARG A 109 16.72 -22.11 11.11
C ARG A 109 16.81 -20.62 11.38
N LEU A 110 15.93 -19.83 10.74
CA LEU A 110 15.73 -18.44 11.13
C LEU A 110 15.67 -18.42 12.67
N PRO A 111 16.54 -17.65 13.36
CA PRO A 111 16.49 -17.54 14.80
C PRO A 111 15.03 -17.41 15.22
N GLY A 112 14.54 -18.16 16.21
CA GLY A 112 13.10 -18.21 16.51
C GLY A 112 12.44 -16.83 16.76
N ARG A 113 13.25 -15.80 17.00
CA ARG A 113 12.87 -14.38 17.09
C ARG A 113 12.46 -13.74 15.75
N LEU A 114 12.89 -14.29 14.62
CA LEU A 114 12.57 -13.86 13.26
C LEU A 114 11.43 -14.69 12.62
N ILE A 115 10.94 -15.72 13.32
CA ILE A 115 9.73 -16.44 12.92
C ILE A 115 8.52 -15.62 13.36
N HIS A 116 7.76 -15.14 12.38
CA HIS A 116 6.56 -14.34 12.59
C HIS A 116 5.35 -15.26 12.76
N ASP A 117 4.60 -15.09 13.85
CA ASP A 117 3.39 -15.86 14.18
C ASP A 117 2.10 -15.19 13.69
N GLY A 118 2.22 -14.17 12.84
CA GLY A 118 1.09 -13.39 12.34
C GLY A 118 0.69 -12.25 13.28
N THR A 119 1.30 -12.13 14.46
CA THR A 119 1.11 -10.99 15.36
C THR A 119 2.30 -10.04 15.30
N TRP A 120 2.01 -8.75 15.20
CA TRP A 120 3.03 -7.72 15.18
C TRP A 120 3.73 -7.68 16.55
N LYS A 121 4.98 -8.15 16.60
CA LYS A 121 5.80 -8.04 17.80
C LYS A 121 6.34 -6.62 17.87
N ALA A 122 5.56 -5.71 18.45
CA ALA A 122 6.06 -4.41 18.83
C ALA A 122 7.26 -4.59 19.76
N PRO A 123 8.39 -3.90 19.54
CA PRO A 123 9.55 -4.09 20.37
C PRO A 123 9.28 -3.44 21.73
N LEU A 124 9.13 -4.27 22.77
CA LEU A 124 9.72 -3.91 24.06
C LEU A 124 11.22 -3.72 23.76
N ALA A 125 11.62 -2.45 23.75
CA ALA A 125 12.86 -1.98 23.21
C ALA A 125 14.10 -2.59 23.90
N LEU A 126 15.23 -2.38 23.22
CA LEU A 126 16.62 -2.74 23.57
C LEU A 126 16.95 -4.22 23.38
N ASN A 127 17.65 -4.52 22.28
CA ASN A 127 18.91 -5.31 22.29
C ASN A 127 19.32 -5.79 20.88
N ILE A 128 18.50 -5.63 19.85
CA ILE A 128 18.87 -6.15 18.51
C ILE A 128 19.95 -5.27 17.85
N PHE A 129 19.91 -3.94 18.01
CA PHE A 129 20.90 -3.02 17.41
C PHE A 129 22.22 -2.88 18.20
N GLN A 130 22.34 -3.42 19.41
CA GLN A 130 23.60 -3.35 20.17
C GLN A 130 24.59 -4.44 19.76
N THR A 131 24.11 -5.55 19.21
CA THR A 131 24.98 -6.69 18.85
C THR A 131 25.78 -6.43 17.58
N GLU A 132 25.25 -5.65 16.62
CA GLU A 132 25.97 -5.32 15.38
C GLU A 132 27.04 -4.24 15.57
N LYS A 133 26.85 -3.30 16.51
CA LYS A 133 27.87 -2.28 16.81
C LYS A 133 29.11 -2.84 17.51
N LYS A 134 29.01 -3.99 18.18
CA LYS A 134 30.16 -4.62 18.85
C LYS A 134 31.06 -5.38 17.86
N LEU A 135 30.50 -5.93 16.78
CA LEU A 135 31.26 -6.66 15.77
C LEU A 135 32.06 -5.76 14.82
N VAL A 136 31.71 -4.48 14.68
CA VAL A 136 32.43 -3.55 13.78
C VAL A 136 33.62 -2.84 14.46
N LEU A 137 33.70 -2.88 15.80
CA LEU A 137 34.75 -2.19 16.56
C LEU A 137 35.91 -3.10 17.01
N GLU A 138 35.80 -4.42 16.85
CA GLU A 138 36.88 -5.37 17.19
C GLU A 138 37.86 -5.62 16.02
N ASP A 139 37.58 -5.11 14.81
CA ASP A 139 38.44 -5.25 13.63
C ASP A 139 39.40 -4.07 13.38
N PHE A 140 39.49 -3.10 14.32
CA PHE A 140 40.39 -1.94 14.23
C PHE A 140 41.17 -1.67 15.53
N ASN A 141 41.90 -2.66 16.03
CA ASN A 141 43.03 -2.46 16.94
C ASN A 141 44.13 -3.50 16.68
#